data_AF-A0A914XVA0-F1
#
_entry.id   AF-A0A914XVA0-F1
#
_cell.length_a   1.000
_cell.length_b   1.000
_cell.length_c   1.000
_cell.angle_alpha   90.00
_cell.angle_beta   90.00
_cell.angle_gamma   90.00
#
_symmetry.space_group_name_H-M   'P 1'
#
loop_
_entity.id
_entity.type
_entity.pdbx_description
1 polymer ?
#
loop_
_entity_poly.entity_id
_entity_poly.type
_entity_poly.pdbx_seq_one_letter_code
_entity_poly.pdbx_strand_id
1 'polypeptide(L)'
;MAIDGANGLFRLEQSNGAVLFSRNGQFYPDKAGYLVNAQGHYLTGYGPGGSQLERLQVPSANVPPKATTALDFKPNLPGGAEAIPTTKTQQKVDANGDLVFKPKLDANGNPEMTPKLDGNGDPVLDGSGNPVMEPVMEPDMETVALLRLRFAG
;
A
#
# COMPACT_ATOMS: atom_id res chain seq x y z
N MET A 1 -11.52 44.29 -0.06
CA MET A 1 -12.73 43.55 -0.47
C MET A 1 -13.86 44.56 -0.58
N ALA A 2 -14.77 44.43 -1.54
CA ALA A 2 -15.97 45.27 -1.63
C ALA A 2 -17.19 44.34 -1.74
N ILE A 3 -18.31 44.69 -1.11
CA ILE A 3 -19.56 43.97 -1.32
C ILE A 3 -20.07 44.38 -2.70
N ASP A 4 -20.13 43.42 -3.63
CA ASP A 4 -20.69 43.62 -4.96
C ASP A 4 -22.18 43.25 -4.92
N GLY A 5 -23.07 44.24 -4.84
CA GLY A 5 -24.52 44.03 -4.82
C GLY A 5 -25.35 45.15 -4.16
N ALA A 6 -26.62 45.26 -4.56
CA ALA A 6 -27.56 46.26 -4.03
C ALA A 6 -27.88 46.09 -2.53
N ASN A 7 -27.70 44.87 -1.99
CA ASN A 7 -28.02 44.49 -0.62
C ASN A 7 -26.85 43.73 0.00
N GLY A 8 -26.46 44.12 1.21
CA GLY A 8 -25.37 43.50 1.96
C GLY A 8 -24.61 44.53 2.81
N LEU A 9 -24.36 44.18 4.07
CA LEU A 9 -23.62 45.00 5.04
C LEU A 9 -22.72 44.08 5.85
N PHE A 10 -21.50 44.52 6.12
CA PHE A 10 -20.64 43.89 7.12
C PHE A 10 -21.15 44.25 8.51
N ARG A 11 -21.28 43.26 9.40
CA ARG A 11 -21.56 43.47 10.82
C ARG A 11 -20.26 43.70 11.56
N LEU A 12 -20.13 44.87 12.17
CA LEU A 12 -18.99 45.29 12.96
C LEU A 12 -19.38 45.37 14.43
N GLU A 13 -18.39 45.19 15.30
CA GLU A 13 -18.52 45.35 16.74
C GLU A 13 -17.49 46.33 17.26
N GLN A 14 -17.94 47.30 18.07
CA GLN A 14 -17.06 48.24 18.76
C GLN A 14 -16.42 47.59 19.99
N SER A 15 -15.37 48.21 20.54
CA SER A 15 -14.73 47.76 21.78
C SER A 15 -15.69 47.70 22.99
N ASN A 16 -16.75 48.51 22.98
CA ASN A 16 -17.81 48.52 23.98
C ASN A 16 -18.94 47.50 23.72
N GLY A 17 -18.85 46.67 22.67
CA GLY A 17 -19.85 45.66 22.30
C GLY A 17 -21.01 46.17 21.44
N ALA A 18 -21.05 47.47 21.09
CA ALA A 18 -22.07 47.99 20.20
C ALA A 18 -21.90 47.47 18.76
N VAL A 19 -23.03 47.18 18.11
CA VAL A 19 -23.07 46.63 16.76
C VAL A 19 -23.27 47.74 15.73
N LEU A 20 -22.45 47.72 14.68
CA LEU A 20 -22.50 48.65 13.57
C LEU A 20 -22.59 47.90 12.24
N PHE A 21 -23.08 48.56 11.20
CA PHE A 21 -23.15 48.00 9.87
C PHE A 21 -22.45 48.91 8.86
N SER A 22 -21.64 48.34 7.97
CA SER A 22 -20.89 49.12 6.98
C SER A 22 -20.80 48.42 5.63
N ARG A 23 -20.78 49.20 4.55
CA ARG A 23 -20.42 48.71 3.20
C ARG A 23 -18.92 48.80 2.91
N ASN A 24 -18.17 49.54 3.74
CA ASN A 24 -16.73 49.64 3.57
C ASN A 24 -16.06 48.31 3.93
N GLY A 25 -15.45 47.66 2.94
CA GLY A 25 -14.80 46.35 3.06
C GLY A 25 -13.26 46.41 3.16
N GLN A 26 -12.70 47.56 3.52
CA GLN A 26 -11.29 47.66 3.91
C GLN A 26 -11.12 47.22 5.37
N PHE A 27 -10.54 46.04 5.53
CA PHE A 27 -10.20 45.44 6.82
C PHE A 27 -8.74 44.97 6.82
N TYR A 28 -8.10 45.05 7.98
CA TYR A 28 -6.73 44.62 8.19
C TYR A 28 -6.63 43.87 9.52
N PRO A 29 -5.74 42.87 9.65
CA PRO A 29 -5.50 42.21 10.92
C PRO A 29 -4.80 43.17 11.90
N ASP A 30 -5.30 43.25 13.13
CA ASP A 30 -4.61 43.93 14.23
C ASP A 30 -3.47 43.06 14.81
N LYS A 31 -2.80 43.53 15.87
CA LYS A 31 -1.69 42.80 16.51
C LYS A 31 -2.13 41.46 17.12
N ALA A 32 -3.41 41.33 17.47
CA ALA A 32 -4.00 40.10 17.97
C ALA A 32 -4.58 39.23 16.83
N GLY A 33 -4.49 39.66 15.57
CA GLY A 33 -4.97 38.95 14.40
C GLY A 33 -6.47 39.16 14.11
N TYR A 34 -7.17 40.04 14.85
CA TYR A 34 -8.56 40.33 14.57
C TYR A 34 -8.70 41.26 13.37
N LEU A 35 -9.70 41.01 12.52
CA LEU A 35 -9.98 41.87 11.38
C LEU A 35 -10.65 43.17 11.86
N VAL A 36 -9.96 44.30 11.69
CA VAL A 36 -10.43 45.63 12.07
C VAL A 36 -10.54 46.57 10.88
N ASN A 37 -11.47 47.52 10.93
CA ASN A 37 -11.55 48.60 9.96
C ASN A 37 -10.63 49.78 10.34
N ALA A 38 -10.56 50.81 9.49
CA ALA A 38 -9.75 52.02 9.75
C ALA A 38 -10.14 52.79 11.03
N GLN A 39 -11.32 52.53 11.60
CA GLN A 39 -11.82 53.15 12.83
C GLN A 39 -11.62 52.25 14.07
N GLY A 40 -11.01 51.08 13.91
CA GLY A 40 -10.78 50.12 15.00
C GLY A 40 -11.98 49.24 15.36
N HIS A 41 -13.02 49.18 14.53
CA HIS A 41 -14.16 48.29 14.73
C HIS A 41 -13.87 46.88 14.21
N TYR A 42 -14.27 45.87 14.97
CA TYR A 42 -14.01 44.46 14.68
C TYR A 42 -15.03 43.89 13.71
N LEU A 43 -14.58 43.22 12.65
CA LEU A 43 -15.44 42.45 11.79
C LEU A 43 -15.92 41.20 12.52
N THR A 44 -17.22 40.94 12.44
CA THR A 44 -17.84 39.77 13.07
C THR A 44 -18.38 38.79 12.03
N GLY A 45 -18.37 37.50 12.37
CA GLY A 45 -18.81 36.42 11.50
C GLY A 45 -18.80 35.08 12.22
N TYR A 46 -18.94 34.00 11.46
CA TYR A 46 -18.88 32.64 11.98
C TYR A 46 -17.46 32.11 11.82
N GLY A 47 -16.82 31.72 12.91
CA GLY A 47 -15.53 31.04 12.89
C GLY A 47 -15.62 29.61 12.33
N PRO A 48 -14.47 28.94 12.14
CA PRO A 48 -14.42 27.59 11.59
C PRO A 48 -15.27 26.60 12.40
N GLY A 49 -16.34 26.07 11.81
CA GLY A 49 -17.24 25.09 12.44
C GLY A 49 -18.21 25.67 13.49
N GLY A 50 -18.23 26.98 13.69
CA GLY A 50 -19.12 27.65 14.64
C GLY A 50 -20.45 28.09 14.02
N SER A 51 -21.51 28.09 14.83
CA SER A 51 -22.80 28.72 14.50
C SER A 51 -23.07 29.98 15.32
N GLN A 52 -22.10 30.40 16.14
CA GLN A 52 -22.17 31.62 16.93
C GLN A 52 -21.40 32.73 16.23
N LEU A 53 -21.94 33.94 16.35
CA LEU A 53 -21.40 35.11 15.69
C LEU A 53 -20.37 35.76 16.62
N GLU A 54 -19.13 35.83 16.17
CA GLU A 54 -17.97 36.23 16.97
C GLU A 54 -17.04 37.16 16.16
N ARG A 55 -16.06 37.79 16.83
CA ARG A 55 -15.05 38.61 16.15
C ARG A 55 -14.14 37.71 15.32
N LEU A 56 -14.02 38.00 14.02
CA LEU A 56 -13.20 37.19 13.13
C LEU A 56 -11.72 37.45 13.37
N GLN A 57 -10.97 36.36 13.50
CA GLN A 57 -9.54 36.36 13.73
C GLN A 57 -8.87 35.55 12.61
N VAL A 58 -7.74 36.05 12.12
CA VAL A 58 -6.86 35.31 11.21
C VAL A 58 -5.88 34.51 12.07
N PRO A 59 -6.00 33.19 12.15
CA PRO A 59 -5.07 32.37 12.93
C PRO A 59 -3.69 32.43 12.28
N SER A 60 -2.67 32.77 13.06
CA SER A 60 -1.26 32.68 12.68
C SER A 60 -0.62 31.36 13.11
N ALA A 61 -1.43 30.43 13.64
CA ALA A 61 -0.96 29.14 14.11
C ALA A 61 -0.48 28.25 12.96
N ASN A 62 0.57 27.47 13.23
CA ASN A 62 1.10 26.50 12.28
C ASN A 62 0.03 25.44 11.97
N VAL A 63 -0.31 25.25 10.70
CA VAL A 63 -1.24 24.19 10.29
C VAL A 63 -0.47 22.87 10.28
N PRO A 64 -0.87 21.85 11.07
CA PRO A 64 -0.16 20.58 11.10
C PRO A 64 -0.32 19.85 9.76
N PRO A 65 0.69 19.06 9.33
CA PRO A 65 0.58 18.26 8.12
C PRO A 65 -0.55 17.23 8.28
N LYS A 66 -1.33 17.04 7.22
CA LYS A 66 -2.40 16.01 7.17
C LYS A 66 -1.89 14.79 6.41
N ALA A 67 -1.93 13.63 7.05
CA ALA A 67 -1.56 12.37 6.42
C ALA A 67 -2.49 12.05 5.23
N THR A 68 -1.92 11.48 4.18
CA THR A 68 -2.65 11.04 2.99
C THR A 68 -3.63 9.92 3.37
N THR A 69 -4.93 10.13 3.13
CA THR A 69 -5.97 9.12 3.38
C THR A 69 -6.48 8.44 2.12
N ALA A 70 -6.18 8.98 0.95
CA ALA A 70 -6.63 8.47 -0.33
C ALA A 70 -5.56 8.68 -1.42
N LEU A 71 -5.49 7.73 -2.35
CA LEU A 71 -4.66 7.78 -3.55
C LEU A 71 -5.55 7.41 -4.74
N ASP A 72 -5.67 8.27 -5.74
CA ASP A 72 -6.33 7.94 -7.02
C ASP A 72 -5.26 7.44 -7.99
N PHE A 73 -5.42 6.20 -8.48
CA PHE A 73 -4.47 5.57 -9.40
C PHE A 73 -5.22 5.04 -10.62
N LYS A 74 -4.86 5.54 -11.81
CA LYS A 74 -5.47 5.16 -13.09
C LYS A 74 -4.41 4.62 -14.05
N PRO A 75 -4.03 3.34 -13.93
CA PRO A 75 -3.05 2.76 -14.82
C PRO A 75 -3.70 2.36 -16.15
N ASN A 76 -2.93 2.45 -17.24
CA ASN A 76 -3.28 1.86 -18.52
C ASN A 76 -2.35 0.66 -18.76
N LEU A 77 -2.85 -0.56 -18.54
CA LEU A 77 -2.07 -1.78 -18.75
C LEU A 77 -2.32 -2.36 -20.14
N PRO A 78 -1.30 -2.92 -20.82
CA PRO A 78 -1.49 -3.61 -22.09
C PRO A 78 -2.31 -4.89 -21.89
N GLY A 79 -3.39 -5.05 -22.68
CA GLY A 79 -4.32 -6.18 -22.56
C GLY A 79 -3.79 -7.54 -23.04
N GLY A 80 -2.58 -7.58 -23.59
CA GLY A 80 -1.94 -8.80 -24.12
C GLY A 80 -0.88 -9.41 -23.19
N ALA A 81 -0.82 -9.01 -21.92
CA ALA A 81 0.15 -9.57 -20.99
C ALA A 81 -0.13 -11.06 -20.74
N GLU A 82 0.93 -11.87 -20.74
CA GLU A 82 0.83 -13.28 -20.38
C GLU A 82 0.29 -13.43 -18.95
N ALA A 83 -0.59 -14.42 -18.76
CA ALA A 83 -1.15 -14.70 -17.46
C ALA A 83 -0.05 -15.10 -16.47
N ILE A 84 -0.05 -14.48 -15.28
CA ILE A 84 0.86 -14.89 -14.21
C ILE A 84 0.55 -16.36 -13.84
N PRO A 85 1.54 -17.27 -13.92
CA PRO A 85 1.34 -18.68 -13.64
C PRO A 85 0.79 -18.86 -12.22
N THR A 86 -0.27 -19.66 -12.09
CA THR A 86 -0.90 -20.00 -10.79
C THR A 86 -0.15 -21.06 -10.03
N THR A 87 0.74 -21.78 -10.70
CA THR A 87 1.47 -22.91 -10.15
C THR A 87 2.91 -22.90 -10.63
N LYS A 88 3.79 -23.49 -9.84
CA LYS A 88 5.15 -23.82 -10.25
C LYS A 88 5.44 -25.27 -9.91
N THR A 89 6.27 -25.89 -10.73
CA THR A 89 6.87 -27.17 -10.40
C THR A 89 8.16 -26.89 -9.64
N GLN A 90 8.34 -27.55 -8.50
CA GLN A 90 9.50 -27.40 -7.64
C GLN A 90 9.94 -28.76 -7.10
N GLN A 91 11.19 -28.85 -6.65
CA GLN A 91 11.67 -30.04 -5.96
C GLN A 91 10.94 -30.18 -4.63
N LYS A 92 10.47 -31.39 -4.34
CA LYS A 92 9.78 -31.71 -3.11
C LYS A 92 10.77 -31.78 -1.96
N VAL A 93 10.42 -31.13 -0.86
CA VAL A 93 11.18 -31.20 0.40
C VAL A 93 10.41 -31.99 1.46
N ASP A 94 11.13 -32.53 2.44
CA ASP A 94 10.55 -33.15 3.62
C ASP A 94 10.26 -32.11 4.74
N ALA A 95 9.86 -32.59 5.92
CA ALA A 95 9.56 -31.72 7.07
C ALA A 95 10.78 -30.96 7.62
N ASN A 96 11.99 -31.41 7.32
CA ASN A 96 13.24 -30.81 7.77
C ASN A 96 13.86 -29.89 6.69
N GLY A 97 13.32 -29.90 5.47
CA GLY A 97 13.78 -29.11 4.34
C GLY A 97 14.74 -29.85 3.40
N ASP A 98 14.94 -31.15 3.60
CA ASP A 98 15.80 -31.97 2.74
C ASP A 98 15.06 -32.41 1.49
N LEU A 99 15.79 -32.56 0.37
CA LEU A 99 15.23 -32.99 -0.90
C LEU A 99 14.73 -34.44 -0.82
N VAL A 100 13.51 -34.67 -1.29
CA VAL A 100 12.93 -36.02 -1.42
C VAL A 100 13.30 -36.58 -2.80
N PHE A 101 13.84 -37.80 -2.83
CA PHE A 101 14.19 -38.51 -4.07
C PHE A 101 13.27 -39.71 -4.30
N LYS A 102 13.04 -40.05 -5.56
CA LYS A 102 12.30 -41.24 -6.00
C LYS A 102 13.08 -42.03 -7.06
N PRO A 103 12.83 -43.34 -7.23
CA PRO A 103 13.40 -44.10 -8.33
C PRO A 103 12.94 -43.52 -9.68
N LYS A 104 13.90 -43.26 -10.56
CA LYS A 104 13.63 -42.91 -11.94
C LYS A 104 13.04 -44.11 -12.65
N LEU A 105 11.92 -43.92 -13.35
CA LEU A 105 11.25 -44.99 -14.09
C LEU A 105 11.65 -44.97 -15.56
N ASP A 106 11.79 -46.16 -16.15
CA ASP A 106 11.96 -46.35 -17.58
C ASP A 106 10.63 -46.16 -18.34
N ALA A 107 10.67 -46.29 -19.67
CA ALA A 107 9.47 -46.20 -20.52
C ALA A 107 8.39 -47.26 -20.21
N ASN A 108 8.76 -48.32 -19.51
CA ASN A 108 7.87 -49.42 -19.11
C ASN A 108 7.33 -49.24 -17.68
N GLY A 109 7.73 -48.18 -16.97
CA GLY A 109 7.33 -47.91 -15.59
C GLY A 109 8.11 -48.68 -14.53
N ASN A 110 9.21 -49.33 -14.90
CA ASN A 110 10.09 -50.03 -13.96
C ASN A 110 11.25 -49.10 -13.54
N PRO A 111 11.80 -49.24 -12.31
CA PRO A 111 12.98 -48.49 -11.92
C PRO A 111 14.16 -48.72 -12.87
N GLU A 112 14.79 -47.64 -13.32
CA GLU A 112 16.05 -47.71 -14.04
C GLU A 112 17.16 -48.17 -13.08
N MET A 113 17.85 -49.26 -13.42
CA MET A 113 18.83 -49.90 -12.52
C MET A 113 20.26 -49.63 -13.01
N THR A 114 21.16 -49.32 -12.07
CA THR A 114 22.61 -49.17 -12.32
C THR A 114 23.41 -50.11 -11.41
N PRO A 115 24.60 -50.58 -11.81
CA PRO A 115 25.49 -51.28 -10.90
C PRO A 115 25.89 -50.37 -9.74
N LYS A 116 25.80 -50.88 -8.52
CA LYS A 116 26.32 -50.22 -7.33
C LYS A 116 27.83 -50.21 -7.40
N LEU A 117 28.44 -49.04 -7.30
CA LEU A 117 29.90 -48.87 -7.32
C LEU A 117 30.47 -48.79 -5.91
N ASP A 118 31.67 -49.32 -5.71
CA ASP A 118 32.44 -49.12 -4.49
C ASP A 118 33.12 -47.73 -4.48
N GLY A 119 33.90 -47.44 -3.42
CA GLY A 119 34.64 -46.18 -3.32
C GLY A 119 35.73 -45.97 -4.39
N ASN A 120 36.07 -47.01 -5.14
CA ASN A 120 37.06 -46.99 -6.22
C ASN A 120 36.41 -46.89 -7.61
N GLY A 121 35.07 -46.97 -7.69
CA GLY A 121 34.31 -46.95 -8.93
C GLY A 121 34.11 -48.32 -9.57
N ASP A 122 34.48 -49.40 -8.88
CA ASP A 122 34.27 -50.77 -9.37
C ASP A 122 32.89 -51.30 -8.96
N PRO A 123 32.20 -52.09 -9.81
CA PRO A 123 30.92 -52.69 -9.43
C PRO A 123 31.05 -53.61 -8.22
N VAL A 124 30.24 -53.38 -7.19
CA VAL A 124 30.10 -54.27 -6.05
C VAL A 124 29.44 -55.55 -6.52
N LEU A 125 30.10 -56.70 -6.33
CA LEU A 125 29.57 -58.02 -6.70
C LEU A 125 28.87 -58.69 -5.51
N ASP A 126 27.82 -59.46 -5.80
CA ASP A 126 27.14 -60.32 -4.84
C ASP A 126 27.93 -61.63 -4.57
N GLY A 127 27.39 -62.48 -3.69
CA GLY A 127 27.99 -63.79 -3.40
C GLY A 127 28.01 -64.78 -4.58
N SER A 128 27.36 -64.43 -5.70
CA SER A 128 27.32 -65.22 -6.94
C SER A 128 28.22 -64.62 -8.05
N GLY A 129 28.91 -63.51 -7.78
CA GLY A 129 29.78 -62.83 -8.75
C GLY A 129 29.05 -61.89 -9.71
N ASN A 130 27.76 -61.60 -9.50
CA ASN A 130 27.00 -60.65 -10.32
C ASN A 130 27.04 -59.25 -9.68
N PRO A 131 27.07 -58.17 -10.48
CA PRO A 131 26.94 -56.82 -9.94
C PRO A 131 25.64 -56.64 -9.16
N VAL A 132 25.76 -56.12 -7.95
CA VAL A 132 24.61 -55.66 -7.17
C VAL A 132 24.05 -54.43 -7.87
N MET A 133 22.78 -54.48 -8.25
CA MET A 133 22.10 -53.37 -8.92
C MET A 133 21.36 -52.50 -7.89
N GLU A 134 21.38 -51.20 -8.09
CA GLU A 134 20.60 -50.23 -7.31
C GLU A 134 19.79 -49.32 -8.26
N PRO A 135 18.62 -48.84 -7.83
CA PRO A 135 17.82 -47.95 -8.66
C PRO A 135 18.48 -46.58 -8.79
N VAL A 136 18.43 -46.01 -9.98
CA VAL A 136 18.80 -44.63 -10.25
C VAL A 136 17.75 -43.73 -9.59
N MET A 137 18.19 -42.81 -8.71
CA MET A 137 17.31 -41.90 -7.99
C MET A 137 17.28 -40.53 -8.65
N GLU A 138 16.12 -39.89 -8.68
CA GLU A 138 15.91 -38.52 -9.17
C GLU A 138 15.15 -37.67 -8.13
N PRO A 139 15.33 -36.33 -8.10
CA PRO A 139 14.56 -35.46 -7.23
C PRO A 139 13.07 -35.60 -7.52
N ASP A 140 12.26 -35.79 -6.48
CA ASP A 140 10.82 -35.76 -6.63
C ASP A 140 10.35 -34.32 -6.85
N MET A 141 9.40 -34.13 -7.76
CA MET A 141 8.91 -32.82 -8.16
C MET A 141 7.44 -32.70 -7.80
N GLU A 142 7.06 -31.59 -7.17
CA GLU A 142 5.69 -31.27 -6.81
C GLU A 142 5.21 -29.99 -7.52
N THR A 143 3.91 -29.92 -7.78
CA THR A 143 3.28 -28.70 -8.30
C THR A 143 2.67 -27.93 -7.14
N VAL A 144 3.14 -26.71 -6.89
CA VAL A 144 2.68 -25.86 -5.78
C VAL A 144 2.03 -24.59 -6.31
N ALA A 145 0.96 -24.16 -5.65
CA ALA A 145 0.27 -22.92 -5.99
C ALA A 145 1.12 -21.69 -5.67
N LEU A 146 1.18 -20.73 -6.60
CA LEU A 146 1.76 -19.41 -6.34
C LEU A 146 0.76 -18.57 -5.55
N LEU A 147 1.23 -17.98 -4.45
CA LEU A 147 0.43 -17.07 -3.65
C LEU A 147 0.09 -15.82 -4.47
N ARG A 148 -1.19 -15.62 -4.76
CA ARG A 148 -1.69 -14.41 -5.42
C ARG A 148 -2.00 -13.34 -4.38
N LEU A 149 -1.40 -12.15 -4.54
CA LEU A 149 -1.83 -10.96 -3.83
C LEU A 149 -3.21 -10.56 -4.40
N ARG A 150 -4.28 -10.73 -3.61
CA ARG A 150 -5.61 -10.27 -4.03
C ARG A 150 -5.65 -8.76 -3.91
N PHE A 151 -5.62 -8.06 -5.04
CA PHE A 151 -6.04 -6.66 -5.07
C PHE A 151 -7.57 -6.65 -5.03
N ALA A 152 -8.14 -6.28 -3.88
CA ALA A 152 -9.56 -5.99 -3.76
C ALA A 152 -9.84 -4.66 -4.49
N GLY A 153 -10.72 -4.70 -5.49
CA GLY A 153 -11.30 -3.53 -6.13
C GLY A 153 -12.56 -3.08 -5.42
#